data_AF-A0A7C3YDK0-F1
#
_entry.id   AF-A0A7C3YDK0-F1
#
_cell.length_a   1.000
_cell.length_b   1.000
_cell.length_c   1.000
_cell.angle_alpha   90.00
_cell.angle_beta   90.00
_cell.angle_gamma   90.00
#
_symmetry.space_group_name_H-M   'P 1'
#
loop_
_entity.id
_entity.type
_entity.pdbx_description
1 polymer ?
#
loop_
_entity_poly.entity_id
_entity_poly.type
_entity_poly.pdbx_seq_one_letter_code
_entity_poly.pdbx_strand_id
1 'polypeptide(L)'
;PLPNEIKEEISKLLPSFNCNDYVKRGQNIGREKFAQVLESLGPNDCELEELKSLASSDIFWDEVRSIKCIGKVNDYVYDFSVPETENFVCENILAHNTLELPIDQLRQLGYNIESLKSRSVITRVETELSPDEALRTALRLGDSVLIVGEVRSVESTVLFEAMRIGALANLVAGTIHGESAYGVFDRVVHDLGLAPTSFKALDLLTICNMLRSPDGLHRFRRVTEVTEIRKKWKEDPLEEGGFVTLMEYSAKEDTLKPTDTLLNGESEVLNEIAKRVREWHGAWDLVWENILLRAKIKQTMVDYAQQLNRPEILEAEWVVPANEMFHSISEEVLREVGSVDSKLVYERWLKWFKDALR
;
A
#
# COMPACT_ATOMS: atom_id res chain seq x y z
N PRO A 1 31.68 -13.33 -16.08
CA PRO A 1 32.88 -12.90 -16.86
C PRO A 1 33.51 -14.09 -17.62
N LEU A 2 34.03 -13.89 -18.83
CA LEU A 2 34.65 -15.00 -19.59
C LEU A 2 35.89 -15.55 -18.85
N PRO A 3 35.98 -16.87 -18.61
CA PRO A 3 37.18 -17.52 -18.08
C PRO A 3 38.40 -17.26 -18.97
N ASN A 4 39.60 -17.26 -18.35
CA ASN A 4 40.84 -17.05 -19.10
C ASN A 4 41.11 -18.14 -20.14
N GLU A 5 40.70 -19.37 -19.86
CA GLU A 5 40.80 -20.52 -20.79
C GLU A 5 40.04 -20.23 -22.10
N ILE A 6 38.81 -19.73 -21.98
CA ILE A 6 37.99 -19.35 -23.15
C ILE A 6 38.60 -18.14 -23.88
N LYS A 7 39.15 -17.16 -23.14
CA LYS A 7 39.85 -16.02 -23.77
C LYS A 7 41.10 -16.46 -24.53
N GLU A 8 41.80 -17.50 -24.07
CA GLU A 8 42.93 -18.09 -24.78
C GLU A 8 42.51 -18.83 -26.05
N GLU A 9 41.39 -19.54 -26.03
CA GLU A 9 40.82 -20.17 -27.23
C GLU A 9 40.37 -19.14 -28.26
N ILE A 10 39.65 -18.10 -27.84
CA ILE A 10 39.27 -16.96 -28.68
C ILE A 10 40.53 -16.31 -29.30
N SER A 11 41.61 -16.17 -28.54
CA SER A 11 42.85 -15.58 -29.05
C SER A 11 43.55 -16.41 -30.14
N LYS A 12 43.35 -17.73 -30.14
CA LYS A 12 43.88 -18.63 -31.18
C LYS A 12 43.05 -18.54 -32.45
N LEU A 13 41.75 -18.28 -32.32
CA LEU A 13 40.81 -18.13 -33.43
C LEU A 13 40.85 -16.73 -34.06
N LEU A 14 41.22 -15.70 -33.28
CA LEU A 14 41.17 -14.28 -33.68
C LEU A 14 42.52 -13.58 -33.56
N PRO A 15 43.18 -13.25 -34.69
CA PRO A 15 44.42 -12.47 -34.69
C PRO A 15 44.27 -11.03 -34.17
N SER A 16 43.05 -10.47 -34.22
CA SER A 16 42.72 -9.11 -33.77
C SER A 16 42.41 -9.01 -32.27
N PHE A 17 42.37 -10.14 -31.55
CA PHE A 17 42.09 -10.16 -30.13
C PHE A 17 43.30 -9.66 -29.33
N ASN A 18 43.09 -8.68 -28.44
CA ASN A 18 44.18 -8.12 -27.64
C ASN A 18 44.52 -9.04 -26.47
N CYS A 19 45.38 -10.03 -26.73
CA CYS A 19 45.80 -11.03 -25.75
C CYS A 19 46.50 -10.42 -24.53
N ASN A 20 47.15 -9.26 -24.70
CA ASN A 20 47.92 -8.66 -23.62
C ASN A 20 47.00 -8.09 -22.51
N ASP A 21 45.90 -7.46 -22.90
CA ASP A 21 44.94 -6.90 -21.93
C ASP A 21 43.99 -7.97 -21.37
N TYR A 22 43.45 -8.85 -22.22
CA TYR A 22 42.40 -9.78 -21.78
C TYR A 22 42.92 -11.08 -21.19
N VAL A 23 44.05 -11.61 -21.67
CA VAL A 23 44.63 -12.87 -21.17
C VAL A 23 45.73 -12.57 -20.15
N LYS A 24 46.77 -11.81 -20.52
CA LYS A 24 47.92 -11.58 -19.63
C LYS A 24 47.62 -10.67 -18.45
N ARG A 25 46.85 -9.60 -18.65
CA ARG A 25 46.43 -8.68 -17.58
C ARG A 25 45.10 -9.08 -16.93
N GLY A 26 44.44 -10.11 -17.45
CA GLY A 26 43.19 -10.64 -16.90
C GLY A 26 42.01 -9.68 -16.94
N GLN A 27 42.02 -8.67 -17.81
CA GLN A 27 40.91 -7.72 -17.89
C GLN A 27 39.65 -8.40 -18.45
N ASN A 28 38.49 -7.88 -18.03
CA ASN A 28 37.21 -8.34 -18.55
C ASN A 28 36.91 -7.64 -19.88
N ILE A 29 36.39 -8.40 -20.84
CA ILE A 29 35.86 -7.86 -22.08
C ILE A 29 34.36 -7.58 -21.88
N GLY A 30 33.94 -6.35 -22.16
CA GLY A 30 32.51 -5.97 -22.11
C GLY A 30 31.73 -6.57 -23.28
N ARG A 31 30.42 -6.76 -23.12
CA ARG A 31 29.56 -7.42 -24.13
C ARG A 31 29.53 -6.72 -25.47
N GLU A 32 29.41 -5.40 -25.49
CA GLU A 32 29.45 -4.62 -26.74
C GLU A 32 30.78 -4.83 -27.48
N LYS A 33 31.89 -4.84 -26.74
CA LYS A 33 33.20 -5.08 -27.33
C LYS A 33 33.37 -6.52 -27.79
N PHE A 34 32.81 -7.47 -27.05
CA PHE A 34 32.83 -8.89 -27.40
C PHE A 34 31.99 -9.17 -28.65
N ALA A 35 30.80 -8.57 -28.77
CA ALA A 35 29.95 -8.64 -29.96
C ALA A 35 30.64 -8.05 -31.19
N GLN A 36 31.28 -6.87 -31.07
CA GLN A 36 32.06 -6.26 -32.16
C GLN A 36 33.20 -7.16 -32.65
N VAL A 37 33.85 -7.87 -31.73
CA VAL A 37 34.92 -8.81 -32.07
C VAL A 37 34.36 -10.03 -32.80
N LEU A 38 33.18 -10.52 -32.40
CA LEU A 38 32.48 -11.63 -33.06
C LEU A 38 31.91 -11.26 -34.43
N GLU A 39 31.47 -10.01 -34.66
CA GLU A 39 31.01 -9.52 -35.97
C GLU A 39 32.11 -9.50 -37.03
N SER A 40 33.38 -9.42 -36.62
CA SER A 40 34.52 -9.45 -37.54
C SER A 40 34.87 -10.84 -38.09
N LEU A 41 34.17 -11.89 -37.62
CA LEU A 41 34.34 -13.27 -38.06
C LEU A 41 33.30 -13.62 -39.15
N GLY A 42 33.78 -14.21 -40.25
CA GLY A 42 32.90 -14.76 -41.28
C GLY A 42 32.08 -15.96 -40.77
N PRO A 43 30.92 -16.25 -41.40
CA PRO A 43 30.01 -17.29 -40.93
C PRO A 43 30.55 -18.64 -41.37
N ASN A 44 31.23 -19.43 -40.51
CA ASN A 44 31.55 -20.82 -40.87
C ASN A 44 31.97 -21.79 -39.75
N ASP A 45 31.53 -21.63 -38.49
CA ASP A 45 31.67 -22.73 -37.51
C ASP A 45 30.54 -22.74 -36.47
N CYS A 46 30.08 -23.93 -36.08
CA CYS A 46 29.02 -24.15 -35.09
C CYS A 46 29.36 -23.57 -33.70
N GLU A 47 30.66 -23.52 -33.35
CA GLU A 47 31.16 -22.93 -32.10
C GLU A 47 30.95 -21.40 -32.04
N LEU A 48 30.81 -20.74 -33.20
CA LEU A 48 30.61 -19.29 -33.28
C LEU A 48 29.20 -18.87 -32.85
N GLU A 49 28.20 -19.73 -33.08
CA GLU A 49 26.80 -19.45 -32.70
C GLU A 49 26.60 -19.50 -31.17
N GLU A 50 27.31 -20.39 -30.48
CA GLU A 50 27.30 -20.44 -29.01
C GLU A 50 27.92 -19.18 -28.39
N LEU A 51 29.03 -18.67 -28.97
CA LEU A 51 29.69 -17.45 -28.51
C LEU A 51 28.84 -16.19 -28.80
N LYS A 52 28.14 -16.13 -29.92
CA LYS A 52 27.16 -15.06 -30.21
C LYS A 52 26.00 -15.08 -29.21
N SER A 53 25.46 -16.28 -28.92
CA SER A 53 24.41 -16.46 -27.91
C SER A 53 24.86 -15.96 -26.53
N LEU A 54 26.10 -16.25 -26.13
CA LEU A 54 26.69 -15.74 -24.88
C LEU A 54 26.87 -14.22 -24.86
N ALA A 55 27.18 -13.60 -26.01
CA ALA A 55 27.32 -12.15 -26.13
C ALA A 55 25.97 -11.42 -26.01
N SER A 56 24.88 -12.02 -26.50
CA SER A 56 23.52 -11.44 -26.51
C SER A 56 22.60 -11.94 -25.39
N SER A 57 23.02 -12.91 -24.59
CA SER A 57 22.16 -13.50 -23.54
C SER A 57 21.85 -12.52 -22.40
N ASP A 58 20.60 -12.39 -22.01
CA ASP A 58 20.19 -11.54 -20.86
C ASP A 58 20.60 -12.11 -19.49
N ILE A 59 21.09 -13.35 -19.46
CA ILE A 59 21.48 -14.05 -18.23
C ILE A 59 22.99 -13.89 -18.01
N PHE A 60 23.38 -13.53 -16.79
CA PHE A 60 24.77 -13.32 -16.40
C PHE A 60 25.15 -14.27 -15.26
N TRP A 61 26.31 -14.90 -15.39
CA TRP A 61 26.88 -15.79 -14.39
C TRP A 61 28.19 -15.18 -13.89
N ASP A 62 28.25 -14.87 -12.59
CA ASP A 62 29.43 -14.38 -11.89
C ASP A 62 29.89 -15.44 -10.87
N GLU A 63 31.19 -15.69 -10.85
CA GLU A 63 31.78 -16.61 -9.89
C GLU A 63 31.91 -15.92 -8.52
N VAL A 64 31.41 -16.58 -7.47
CA VAL A 64 31.48 -16.05 -6.11
C VAL A 64 32.92 -16.08 -5.62
N ARG A 65 33.58 -14.91 -5.62
CA ARG A 65 35.01 -14.76 -5.27
C ARG A 65 35.34 -15.14 -3.82
N SER A 66 34.41 -14.90 -2.90
CA SER A 66 34.54 -15.27 -1.49
C SER A 66 33.21 -15.14 -0.77
N ILE A 67 32.93 -16.04 0.17
CA ILE A 67 31.80 -15.92 1.09
C ILE A 67 32.38 -15.59 2.47
N LYS A 68 31.90 -14.51 3.10
CA LYS A 68 32.33 -14.11 4.45
C LYS A 68 31.12 -14.09 5.38
N CYS A 69 31.17 -14.87 6.45
CA CYS A 69 30.14 -14.86 7.49
C CYS A 69 30.29 -13.58 8.34
N ILE A 70 29.23 -12.79 8.45
CA ILE A 70 29.25 -11.45 9.09
C ILE A 70 28.75 -11.49 10.55
N GLY A 71 28.56 -12.69 11.12
CA GLY A 71 27.92 -12.88 12.43
C GLY A 71 26.42 -12.59 12.39
N LYS A 72 25.76 -12.50 13.56
CA LYS A 72 24.34 -12.14 13.64
C LYS A 72 24.13 -10.69 13.21
N VAL A 73 23.68 -10.50 11.98
CA VAL A 73 23.10 -9.24 11.49
C VAL A 73 21.59 -9.45 11.50
N ASN A 74 20.93 -8.97 12.56
CA ASN A 74 19.46 -8.92 12.77
C ASN A 74 18.67 -10.22 12.53
N ASP A 75 17.90 -10.66 13.53
CA ASP A 75 17.37 -12.02 13.66
C ASP A 75 16.32 -12.49 12.60
N TYR A 76 16.04 -11.75 11.51
CA TYR A 76 15.14 -12.25 10.45
C TYR A 76 15.46 -11.77 9.04
N VAL A 77 15.80 -12.73 8.17
CA VAL A 77 15.38 -12.77 6.76
C VAL A 77 15.41 -14.22 6.30
N TYR A 78 14.25 -14.79 5.95
CA TYR A 78 14.14 -15.91 5.01
C TYR A 78 12.79 -15.91 4.30
N ASP A 79 12.85 -16.22 3.00
CA ASP A 79 11.75 -16.52 2.09
C ASP A 79 11.73 -18.04 1.85
N PHE A 80 10.55 -18.67 1.98
CA PHE A 80 10.29 -20.08 1.64
C PHE A 80 8.79 -20.27 1.42
N SER A 81 8.37 -20.62 0.21
CA SER A 81 7.02 -21.12 -0.09
C SER A 81 6.99 -22.64 -0.03
N VAL A 82 5.91 -23.21 0.54
CA VAL A 82 5.67 -24.66 0.64
C VAL A 82 4.71 -25.10 -0.48
N PRO A 83 5.09 -26.04 -1.36
CA PRO A 83 4.15 -26.69 -2.28
C PRO A 83 3.19 -27.63 -1.53
N GLU A 84 1.94 -27.75 -2.02
CA GLU A 84 0.86 -28.66 -1.56
C GLU A 84 -0.03 -28.21 -0.38
N THR A 85 0.17 -27.01 0.19
CA THR A 85 -0.79 -26.42 1.14
C THR A 85 -1.72 -25.42 0.46
N GLU A 86 -2.66 -25.93 -0.34
CA GLU A 86 -3.85 -25.17 -0.75
C GLU A 86 -4.83 -25.16 0.42
N ASN A 87 -5.26 -23.98 0.89
CA ASN A 87 -6.42 -23.87 1.79
C ASN A 87 -7.22 -22.58 1.54
N PHE A 88 -8.54 -22.71 1.61
CA PHE A 88 -9.56 -21.66 1.54
C PHE A 88 -10.44 -21.69 2.80
N VAL A 89 -10.83 -20.52 3.31
CA VAL A 89 -12.17 -20.03 3.77
C VAL A 89 -11.94 -18.79 4.64
N CYS A 90 -12.70 -17.73 4.37
CA CYS A 90 -12.37 -16.33 4.64
C CYS A 90 -13.44 -15.59 5.46
N GLU A 91 -13.02 -14.49 6.11
CA GLU A 91 -13.78 -13.24 6.37
C GLU A 91 -12.78 -12.09 6.70
N ASN A 92 -12.34 -11.30 5.69
CA ASN A 92 -11.56 -10.02 5.67
C ASN A 92 -10.23 -10.04 4.86
N ILE A 93 -10.24 -9.72 3.57
CA ILE A 93 -9.09 -9.94 2.67
C ILE A 93 -8.20 -8.69 2.50
N LEU A 94 -6.93 -8.90 2.14
CA LEU A 94 -6.00 -7.86 1.76
C LEU A 94 -5.22 -8.26 0.50
N ALA A 95 -5.28 -7.46 -0.57
CA ALA A 95 -4.58 -7.75 -1.82
C ALA A 95 -3.32 -6.89 -1.92
N HIS A 96 -2.14 -7.50 -1.86
CA HIS A 96 -0.90 -6.72 -1.80
C HIS A 96 0.06 -7.11 -2.92
N ASN A 97 0.62 -6.10 -3.58
CA ASN A 97 1.61 -6.25 -4.65
C ASN A 97 3.07 -6.26 -4.11
N THR A 98 3.27 -6.11 -2.80
CA THR A 98 4.60 -6.22 -2.15
C THR A 98 4.39 -6.96 -0.80
N LEU A 99 5.28 -7.00 0.19
CA LEU A 99 4.99 -7.61 1.52
C LEU A 99 5.10 -6.54 2.62
N GLU A 100 4.57 -5.35 2.38
CA GLU A 100 4.70 -4.20 3.29
C GLU A 100 3.63 -4.18 4.39
N LEU A 101 2.53 -4.91 4.20
CA LEU A 101 1.46 -4.98 5.18
C LEU A 101 1.72 -6.15 6.15
N PRO A 102 1.65 -5.93 7.48
CA PRO A 102 2.05 -6.90 8.48
C PRO A 102 0.96 -7.97 8.70
N ILE A 103 0.76 -8.83 7.70
CA ILE A 103 -0.33 -9.82 7.69
C ILE A 103 -0.24 -10.78 8.88
N ASP A 104 0.95 -11.29 9.18
CA ASP A 104 1.13 -12.27 10.26
C ASP A 104 0.84 -11.66 11.64
N GLN A 105 1.25 -10.41 11.86
CA GLN A 105 0.94 -9.68 13.08
C GLN A 105 -0.57 -9.41 13.19
N LEU A 106 -1.24 -9.04 12.10
CA LEU A 106 -2.69 -8.86 12.09
C LEU A 106 -3.42 -10.18 12.39
N ARG A 107 -2.98 -11.31 11.84
CA ARG A 107 -3.55 -12.64 12.18
C ARG A 107 -3.38 -12.98 13.65
N GLN A 108 -2.21 -12.70 14.23
CA GLN A 108 -1.95 -12.91 15.67
C GLN A 108 -2.86 -12.04 16.55
N LEU A 109 -3.26 -10.87 16.08
CA LEU A 109 -4.21 -9.98 16.74
C LEU A 109 -5.68 -10.39 16.53
N GLY A 110 -5.94 -11.51 15.85
CA GLY A 110 -7.29 -12.04 15.64
C GLY A 110 -7.99 -11.55 14.37
N TYR A 111 -7.31 -10.77 13.52
CA TYR A 111 -7.86 -10.42 12.20
C TYR A 111 -7.87 -11.64 11.28
N ASN A 112 -9.02 -11.93 10.69
CA ASN A 112 -9.16 -12.99 9.71
C ASN A 112 -8.74 -12.48 8.33
N ILE A 113 -7.42 -12.37 8.13
CA ILE A 113 -6.81 -11.75 6.96
C ILE A 113 -6.17 -12.74 5.99
N GLU A 114 -6.45 -12.56 4.70
CA GLU A 114 -5.83 -13.33 3.63
C GLU A 114 -5.08 -12.44 2.65
N SER A 115 -3.87 -12.86 2.26
CA SER A 115 -3.05 -12.14 1.29
C SER A 115 -3.26 -12.68 -0.12
N LEU A 116 -3.70 -11.81 -1.03
CA LEU A 116 -3.75 -12.13 -2.45
C LEU A 116 -2.51 -11.53 -3.14
N LYS A 117 -1.68 -12.41 -3.72
CA LYS A 117 -0.54 -12.01 -4.55
C LYS A 117 -0.98 -11.99 -6.01
N SER A 118 -0.93 -10.81 -6.62
CA SER A 118 -1.19 -10.64 -8.04
C SER A 118 0.10 -10.84 -8.82
N ARG A 119 0.03 -11.67 -9.86
CA ARG A 119 1.11 -11.88 -10.83
C ARG A 119 1.42 -10.56 -11.54
N SER A 120 2.67 -10.13 -11.54
CA SER A 120 3.13 -9.10 -12.47
C SER A 120 3.16 -9.67 -13.88
N VAL A 121 2.51 -9.01 -14.86
CA VAL A 121 2.48 -9.46 -16.27
C VAL A 121 3.89 -9.62 -16.89
N ILE A 122 4.92 -9.03 -16.27
CA ILE A 122 6.32 -9.09 -16.73
C ILE A 122 6.99 -10.41 -16.35
N THR A 123 6.69 -10.97 -15.17
CA THR A 123 7.26 -12.21 -14.67
C THR A 123 6.24 -13.34 -14.83
N ARG A 124 6.41 -14.17 -15.88
CA ARG A 124 5.58 -15.36 -16.15
C ARG A 124 5.89 -16.50 -15.18
N VAL A 125 5.72 -16.27 -13.87
CA VAL A 125 5.77 -17.34 -12.86
C VAL A 125 4.38 -17.93 -12.72
N GLU A 126 4.25 -19.25 -12.85
CA GLU A 126 2.95 -19.95 -12.96
C GLU A 126 2.14 -19.98 -11.66
N THR A 127 2.75 -19.70 -10.50
CA THR A 127 2.15 -19.89 -9.17
C THR A 127 1.32 -18.71 -8.64
N GLU A 128 1.28 -17.57 -9.33
CA GLU A 128 0.56 -16.37 -8.88
C GLU A 128 -0.75 -16.14 -9.66
N LEU A 129 -1.80 -15.64 -8.99
CA LEU A 129 -3.12 -15.37 -9.60
C LEU A 129 -3.08 -14.11 -10.46
N SER A 130 -3.87 -14.06 -11.53
CA SER A 130 -4.09 -12.78 -12.23
C SER A 130 -4.95 -11.83 -11.36
N PRO A 131 -4.80 -10.50 -11.49
CA PRO A 131 -5.57 -9.54 -10.69
C PRO A 131 -7.09 -9.68 -10.89
N ASP A 132 -7.54 -10.01 -12.11
CA ASP A 132 -8.95 -10.25 -12.42
C ASP A 132 -9.50 -11.49 -11.71
N GLU A 133 -8.71 -12.57 -11.63
CA GLU A 133 -9.09 -13.78 -10.90
C GLU A 133 -9.02 -13.57 -9.39
N ALA A 134 -8.02 -12.84 -8.89
CA ALA A 134 -7.93 -12.44 -7.49
C ALA A 134 -9.15 -11.62 -7.06
N LEU A 135 -9.59 -10.67 -7.89
CA LEU A 135 -10.82 -9.93 -7.62
C LEU A 135 -12.05 -10.83 -7.69
N ARG A 136 -12.24 -11.60 -8.76
CA ARG A 136 -13.40 -12.51 -8.86
C ARG A 136 -13.46 -13.49 -7.69
N THR A 137 -12.31 -13.88 -7.15
CA THR A 137 -12.20 -14.68 -5.94
C THR A 137 -12.65 -13.87 -4.73
N ALA A 138 -12.14 -12.65 -4.53
CA ALA A 138 -12.60 -11.74 -3.48
C ALA A 138 -14.13 -11.48 -3.55
N LEU A 139 -14.71 -11.32 -4.75
CA LEU A 139 -16.15 -11.08 -4.92
C LEU A 139 -17.02 -12.26 -4.49
N ARG A 140 -16.48 -13.49 -4.54
CA ARG A 140 -17.18 -14.70 -4.10
C ARG A 140 -17.07 -14.92 -2.60
N LEU A 141 -16.12 -14.24 -1.96
CA LEU A 141 -15.85 -14.37 -0.54
C LEU A 141 -16.75 -13.46 0.31
N GLY A 142 -17.56 -12.60 -0.31
CA GLY A 142 -18.65 -11.90 0.37
C GLY A 142 -18.20 -10.65 1.14
N ASP A 143 -18.55 -10.57 2.42
CA ASP A 143 -18.50 -9.38 3.28
C ASP A 143 -17.07 -9.04 3.74
N SER A 144 -16.20 -8.73 2.77
CA SER A 144 -14.77 -8.53 3.01
C SER A 144 -14.32 -7.09 2.78
N VAL A 145 -13.22 -6.74 3.45
CA VAL A 145 -12.39 -5.59 3.10
C VAL A 145 -11.48 -5.98 1.92
N LEU A 146 -11.11 -5.03 1.07
CA LEU A 146 -10.03 -5.18 0.09
C LEU A 146 -9.13 -3.96 0.16
N ILE A 147 -7.89 -4.17 0.56
CA ILE A 147 -6.86 -3.15 0.53
C ILE A 147 -5.87 -3.52 -0.56
N VAL A 148 -5.66 -2.63 -1.53
CA VAL A 148 -4.65 -2.73 -2.57
C VAL A 148 -3.44 -1.88 -2.20
N GLY A 149 -2.29 -2.51 -2.04
CA GLY A 149 -1.05 -1.83 -1.63
C GLY A 149 -0.77 -0.56 -2.42
N GLU A 150 -0.62 -0.68 -3.74
CA GLU A 150 -0.45 0.46 -4.62
C GLU A 150 -1.05 0.19 -6.00
N VAL A 151 -1.77 1.19 -6.51
CA VAL A 151 -2.36 1.24 -7.84
C VAL A 151 -1.34 1.87 -8.81
N ARG A 152 -0.68 1.02 -9.61
CA ARG A 152 0.36 1.48 -10.57
C ARG A 152 0.04 1.22 -12.04
N SER A 153 -0.71 0.17 -12.34
CA SER A 153 -0.90 -0.33 -13.71
C SER A 153 -2.36 -0.65 -13.98
N VAL A 154 -2.66 -1.02 -15.23
CA VAL A 154 -4.01 -1.41 -15.68
C VAL A 154 -4.54 -2.59 -14.86
N GLU A 155 -3.68 -3.44 -14.32
CA GLU A 155 -4.06 -4.53 -13.39
C GLU A 155 -4.78 -4.03 -12.13
N SER A 156 -4.56 -2.77 -11.74
CA SER A 156 -5.16 -2.14 -10.58
C SER A 156 -6.50 -1.45 -10.87
N THR A 157 -6.96 -1.43 -12.14
CA THR A 157 -8.31 -0.92 -12.50
C THR A 157 -9.43 -1.72 -11.84
N VAL A 158 -9.12 -3.00 -11.59
CA VAL A 158 -9.88 -3.96 -10.80
C VAL A 158 -10.35 -3.38 -9.47
N LEU A 159 -9.56 -2.54 -8.80
CA LEU A 159 -9.96 -1.85 -7.57
C LEU A 159 -11.21 -0.97 -7.79
N PHE A 160 -11.20 -0.16 -8.85
CA PHE A 160 -12.31 0.73 -9.19
C PHE A 160 -13.54 -0.03 -9.66
N GLU A 161 -13.35 -1.18 -10.31
CA GLU A 161 -14.45 -2.07 -10.67
C GLU A 161 -15.08 -2.71 -9.42
N ALA A 162 -14.26 -3.13 -8.46
CA ALA A 162 -14.71 -3.66 -7.18
C ALA A 162 -15.55 -2.63 -6.42
N MET A 163 -15.06 -1.39 -6.34
CA MET A 163 -15.79 -0.26 -5.74
C MET A 163 -17.13 -0.02 -6.46
N ARG A 164 -17.13 0.04 -7.79
CA ARG A 164 -18.31 0.35 -8.61
C ARG A 164 -19.40 -0.72 -8.51
N ILE A 165 -19.01 -2.00 -8.47
CA ILE A 165 -19.95 -3.12 -8.37
C ILE A 165 -20.52 -3.24 -6.94
N GLY A 166 -19.94 -2.53 -5.95
CA GLY A 166 -20.26 -2.74 -4.54
C GLY A 166 -19.87 -4.15 -4.10
N ALA A 167 -18.80 -4.65 -4.70
CA ALA A 167 -18.47 -6.07 -4.75
C ALA A 167 -17.96 -6.62 -3.40
N LEU A 168 -17.81 -5.72 -2.43
CA LEU A 168 -17.29 -5.90 -1.09
C LEU A 168 -18.16 -5.02 -0.18
N ALA A 169 -18.73 -5.59 0.87
CA ALA A 169 -19.77 -4.93 1.63
C ALA A 169 -19.27 -3.86 2.62
N ASN A 170 -17.95 -3.80 2.89
CA ASN A 170 -17.36 -2.88 3.88
C ASN A 170 -16.42 -1.81 3.28
N LEU A 171 -15.15 -2.16 3.02
CA LEU A 171 -14.12 -1.18 2.66
C LEU A 171 -13.31 -1.65 1.47
N VAL A 172 -13.14 -0.78 0.49
CA VAL A 172 -12.21 -0.95 -0.61
C VAL A 172 -11.26 0.24 -0.61
N ALA A 173 -9.97 0.00 -0.47
CA ALA A 173 -8.97 1.07 -0.34
C ALA A 173 -7.69 0.71 -1.07
N GLY A 174 -6.89 1.71 -1.40
CA GLY A 174 -5.53 1.50 -1.85
C GLY A 174 -4.73 2.79 -1.91
N THR A 175 -3.42 2.66 -2.14
CA THR A 175 -2.58 3.84 -2.34
C THR A 175 -2.36 4.11 -3.82
N ILE A 176 -2.24 5.39 -4.17
CA ILE A 176 -1.92 5.82 -5.53
C ILE A 176 -1.04 7.05 -5.44
N HIS A 177 -0.04 7.13 -6.31
CA HIS A 177 0.79 8.32 -6.37
C HIS A 177 -0.02 9.48 -6.95
N GLY A 178 -0.19 10.55 -6.16
CA GLY A 178 -0.80 11.79 -6.61
C GLY A 178 -0.47 12.93 -5.65
N GLU A 179 -0.30 14.14 -6.19
CA GLU A 179 0.04 15.34 -5.40
C GLU A 179 -1.20 16.10 -4.90
N SER A 180 -2.38 15.83 -5.49
CA SER A 180 -3.68 16.42 -5.14
C SER A 180 -4.82 15.50 -5.56
N ALA A 181 -6.05 15.76 -5.09
CA ALA A 181 -7.24 15.03 -5.53
C ALA A 181 -7.41 15.05 -7.07
N TYR A 182 -7.15 16.19 -7.70
CA TYR A 182 -7.19 16.32 -9.16
C TYR A 182 -6.06 15.53 -9.84
N GLY A 183 -4.85 15.54 -9.29
CA GLY A 183 -3.74 14.74 -9.82
C GLY A 183 -4.03 13.22 -9.75
N VAL A 184 -4.74 12.78 -8.70
CA VAL A 184 -5.23 11.39 -8.61
C VAL A 184 -6.29 11.11 -9.67
N PHE A 185 -7.23 12.04 -9.90
CA PHE A 185 -8.22 11.92 -10.97
C PHE A 185 -7.59 11.80 -12.36
N ASP A 186 -6.63 12.67 -12.67
CA ASP A 186 -5.92 12.67 -13.95
C ASP A 186 -5.21 11.33 -14.18
N ARG A 187 -4.50 10.83 -13.16
CA ARG A 187 -3.83 9.53 -13.23
C ARG A 187 -4.81 8.36 -13.41
N VAL A 188 -5.94 8.38 -12.71
CA VAL A 188 -6.91 7.29 -12.79
C VAL A 188 -7.64 7.30 -14.13
N VAL A 189 -8.08 8.46 -14.60
CA VAL A 189 -8.92 8.57 -15.79
C VAL A 189 -8.08 8.60 -17.07
N HIS A 190 -7.03 9.42 -17.11
CA HIS A 190 -6.23 9.61 -18.33
C HIS A 190 -5.05 8.64 -18.41
N ASP A 191 -4.28 8.42 -17.33
CA ASP A 191 -3.11 7.53 -17.41
C ASP A 191 -3.52 6.04 -17.40
N LEU A 192 -4.42 5.64 -16.50
CA LEU A 192 -4.90 4.26 -16.39
C LEU A 192 -6.07 3.95 -17.35
N GLY A 193 -6.66 4.97 -17.98
CA GLY A 193 -7.73 4.81 -18.97
C GLY A 193 -9.08 4.40 -18.41
N LEU A 194 -9.36 4.68 -17.13
CA LEU A 194 -10.67 4.41 -16.53
C LEU A 194 -11.70 5.47 -16.91
N ALA A 195 -12.95 5.03 -17.11
CA ALA A 195 -14.04 5.97 -17.31
C ALA A 195 -14.20 6.90 -16.09
N PRO A 196 -14.50 8.21 -16.27
CA PRO A 196 -14.75 9.14 -15.16
C PRO A 196 -15.84 8.66 -14.19
N THR A 197 -16.81 7.90 -14.70
CA THR A 197 -17.86 7.27 -13.88
C THR A 197 -17.32 6.26 -12.87
N SER A 198 -16.20 5.60 -13.16
CA SER A 198 -15.54 4.67 -12.23
C SER A 198 -14.85 5.44 -11.10
N PHE A 199 -14.32 6.63 -11.38
CA PHE A 199 -13.72 7.49 -10.35
C PHE A 199 -14.72 7.90 -9.27
N LYS A 200 -15.99 8.10 -9.66
CA LYS A 200 -17.09 8.39 -8.72
C LYS A 200 -17.36 7.28 -7.72
N ALA A 201 -16.80 6.08 -7.90
CA ALA A 201 -16.93 5.03 -6.90
C ALA A 201 -16.11 5.33 -5.63
N LEU A 202 -15.11 6.22 -5.70
CA LEU A 202 -14.37 6.70 -4.52
C LEU A 202 -15.24 7.59 -3.65
N ASP A 203 -15.19 7.41 -2.34
CA ASP A 203 -15.88 8.25 -1.37
C ASP A 203 -14.96 9.33 -0.77
N LEU A 204 -13.72 8.95 -0.44
CA LEU A 204 -12.73 9.82 0.20
C LEU A 204 -11.34 9.63 -0.42
N LEU A 205 -10.59 10.72 -0.52
CA LEU A 205 -9.17 10.77 -0.86
C LEU A 205 -8.40 11.47 0.26
N THR A 206 -7.35 10.81 0.76
CA THR A 206 -6.45 11.40 1.74
C THR A 206 -5.10 11.63 1.08
N ILE A 207 -4.65 12.89 1.01
CA ILE A 207 -3.37 13.27 0.42
C ILE A 207 -2.32 13.38 1.51
N CYS A 208 -1.25 12.61 1.37
CA CYS A 208 -0.08 12.64 2.25
C CYS A 208 1.11 13.21 1.48
N ASN A 209 1.70 14.29 1.98
CA ASN A 209 2.84 14.95 1.34
C ASN A 209 4.05 15.08 2.28
N MET A 210 5.23 15.23 1.69
CA MET A 210 6.48 15.49 2.39
C MET A 210 6.80 16.98 2.34
N LEU A 211 6.57 17.66 3.47
CA LEU A 211 6.89 19.07 3.63
C LEU A 211 8.36 19.25 4.05
N ARG A 212 8.92 20.40 3.70
CA ARG A 212 10.29 20.78 4.07
C ARG A 212 10.26 21.97 5.00
N SER A 213 11.14 21.98 5.99
CA SER A 213 11.42 23.18 6.78
C SER A 213 12.03 24.30 5.92
N PRO A 214 11.99 25.55 6.39
CA PRO A 214 12.62 26.67 5.71
C PRO A 214 14.12 26.49 5.46
N ASP A 215 14.80 25.66 6.28
CA ASP A 215 16.21 25.32 6.11
C ASP A 215 16.48 24.31 4.98
N GLY A 216 15.44 23.67 4.43
CA GLY A 216 15.53 22.64 3.39
C GLY A 216 16.13 21.30 3.83
N LEU A 217 16.61 21.18 5.06
CA LEU A 217 17.28 19.98 5.60
C LEU A 217 16.31 19.04 6.29
N HIS A 218 15.36 19.56 7.07
CA HIS A 218 14.38 18.73 7.74
C HIS A 218 13.16 18.47 6.84
N ARG A 219 12.71 17.22 6.86
CA ARG A 219 11.58 16.73 6.07
C ARG A 219 10.57 16.11 7.01
N PHE A 220 9.31 16.46 6.83
CA PHE A 220 8.22 15.97 7.65
C PHE A 220 7.11 15.46 6.74
N ARG A 221 6.53 14.31 7.08
CA ARG A 221 5.33 13.81 6.39
C ARG A 221 4.11 14.38 7.10
N ARG A 222 3.16 14.90 6.32
CA ARG A 222 1.88 15.43 6.80
C ARG A 222 0.77 14.98 5.87
N VAL A 223 -0.40 14.70 6.46
CA VAL A 223 -1.64 14.70 5.69
C VAL A 223 -1.92 16.16 5.36
N THR A 224 -2.00 16.48 4.07
CA THR A 224 -2.24 17.85 3.60
C THR A 224 -3.70 18.12 3.35
N GLU A 225 -4.43 17.11 2.88
CA GLU A 225 -5.82 17.25 2.47
C GLU A 225 -6.59 15.95 2.73
N VAL A 226 -7.85 16.08 3.16
CA VAL A 226 -8.85 15.01 3.14
C VAL A 226 -10.02 15.51 2.30
N THR A 227 -10.24 14.88 1.16
CA THR A 227 -11.20 15.31 0.13
C THR A 227 -12.29 14.27 -0.04
N GLU A 228 -13.54 14.69 0.09
CA GLU A 228 -14.72 13.91 -0.29
C GLU A 228 -14.98 14.03 -1.79
N ILE A 229 -15.33 12.91 -2.42
CA ILE A 229 -15.66 12.84 -3.85
C ILE A 229 -17.18 12.74 -4.02
N ARG A 230 -17.80 13.87 -4.37
CA ARG A 230 -19.22 13.93 -4.72
C ARG A 230 -19.49 13.20 -6.02
N LYS A 231 -20.74 12.74 -6.19
CA LYS A 231 -21.12 11.88 -7.32
C LYS A 231 -21.74 12.66 -8.50
N LYS A 232 -22.14 13.93 -8.27
CA LYS A 232 -22.91 14.77 -9.20
C LYS A 232 -22.02 15.75 -9.99
N TRP A 233 -21.24 15.22 -10.93
CA TRP A 233 -20.46 15.97 -11.93
C TRP A 233 -20.41 15.17 -13.24
N LYS A 234 -19.94 15.71 -14.37
CA LYS A 234 -19.91 14.99 -15.66
C LYS A 234 -18.54 14.88 -16.28
N GLU A 235 -17.82 15.98 -16.39
CA GLU A 235 -16.56 16.09 -17.12
C GLU A 235 -15.42 16.48 -16.19
N ASP A 236 -15.51 17.62 -15.51
CA ASP A 236 -14.45 18.12 -14.64
C ASP A 236 -14.92 18.17 -13.17
N PRO A 237 -14.41 17.28 -12.30
CA PRO A 237 -14.80 17.25 -10.90
C PRO A 237 -14.34 18.47 -10.09
N LEU A 238 -13.32 19.22 -10.53
CA LEU A 238 -12.89 20.43 -9.84
C LEU A 238 -13.82 21.60 -10.19
N GLU A 239 -14.11 21.82 -11.47
CA GLU A 239 -14.98 22.92 -11.90
C GLU A 239 -16.46 22.71 -11.50
N GLU A 240 -16.92 21.46 -11.51
CA GLU A 240 -18.31 21.10 -11.18
C GLU A 240 -18.55 20.87 -9.68
N GLY A 241 -17.55 21.08 -8.82
CA GLY A 241 -17.68 20.89 -7.38
C GLY A 241 -17.84 19.41 -6.97
N GLY A 242 -17.26 18.51 -7.75
CA GLY A 242 -17.10 17.09 -7.46
C GLY A 242 -16.10 16.81 -6.34
N PHE A 243 -15.16 17.71 -6.07
CA PHE A 243 -14.23 17.60 -4.94
C PHE A 243 -14.60 18.55 -3.82
N VAL A 244 -14.67 18.00 -2.60
CA VAL A 244 -15.00 18.75 -1.40
C VAL A 244 -13.98 18.46 -0.33
N THR A 245 -13.11 19.43 -0.06
CA THR A 245 -12.14 19.33 1.02
C THR A 245 -12.83 19.39 2.38
N LEU A 246 -12.72 18.31 3.16
CA LEU A 246 -13.24 18.19 4.52
C LEU A 246 -12.23 18.65 5.57
N MET A 247 -10.94 18.41 5.30
CA MET A 247 -9.86 18.87 6.16
C MET A 247 -8.68 19.35 5.32
N GLU A 248 -8.04 20.44 5.77
CA GLU A 248 -6.91 21.07 5.09
C GLU A 248 -5.80 21.40 6.08
N TYR A 249 -4.56 21.18 5.67
CA TYR A 249 -3.39 21.43 6.50
C TYR A 249 -2.98 22.90 6.47
N SER A 250 -2.84 23.48 7.67
CA SER A 250 -2.29 24.82 7.86
C SER A 250 -0.80 24.76 8.13
N ALA A 251 0.01 25.13 7.12
CA ALA A 251 1.47 25.21 7.27
C ALA A 251 1.92 26.24 8.32
N LYS A 252 1.08 27.24 8.63
CA LYS A 252 1.37 28.26 9.65
C LYS A 252 1.33 27.68 11.06
N GLU A 253 0.43 26.75 11.33
CA GLU A 253 0.20 26.19 12.66
C GLU A 253 0.67 24.73 12.78
N ASP A 254 1.17 24.14 11.69
CA ASP A 254 1.52 22.72 11.59
C ASP A 254 0.39 21.78 12.03
N THR A 255 -0.86 22.11 11.66
CA THR A 255 -2.05 21.36 12.07
C THR A 255 -3.00 21.13 10.90
N LEU A 256 -3.63 19.94 10.87
CA LEU A 256 -4.73 19.62 9.98
C LEU A 256 -6.03 20.16 10.57
N LYS A 257 -6.74 21.02 9.84
CA LYS A 257 -7.94 21.72 10.31
C LYS A 257 -9.18 21.26 9.55
N PRO A 258 -10.33 21.11 10.22
CA PRO A 258 -11.59 20.87 9.54
C PRO A 258 -12.01 22.13 8.76
N THR A 259 -12.64 21.93 7.61
CA THR A 259 -13.27 23.01 6.83
C THR A 259 -14.68 23.30 7.36
N ASP A 260 -15.24 24.46 6.99
CA ASP A 260 -16.62 24.80 7.35
C ASP A 260 -17.62 23.77 6.84
N THR A 261 -17.35 23.17 5.67
CA THR A 261 -18.16 22.10 5.08
C THR A 261 -18.28 20.88 6.01
N LEU A 262 -17.16 20.48 6.64
CA LEU A 262 -17.18 19.37 7.60
C LEU A 262 -17.90 19.78 8.90
N LEU A 263 -17.63 20.98 9.41
CA LEU A 263 -18.22 21.46 10.67
C LEU A 263 -19.74 21.64 10.59
N ASN A 264 -20.23 22.14 9.46
CA ASN A 264 -21.65 22.37 9.21
C ASN A 264 -22.43 21.09 8.86
N GLY A 265 -21.76 19.94 8.75
CA GLY A 265 -22.41 18.67 8.42
C GLY A 265 -22.84 18.55 6.96
N GLU A 266 -22.14 19.24 6.05
CA GLU A 266 -22.44 19.22 4.61
C GLU A 266 -21.76 18.06 3.86
N SER A 267 -21.00 17.21 4.57
CA SER A 267 -20.38 16.00 4.02
C SER A 267 -21.46 15.01 3.56
N GLU A 268 -21.46 14.65 2.28
CA GLU A 268 -22.38 13.66 1.75
C GLU A 268 -22.08 12.28 2.34
N VAL A 269 -20.80 11.92 2.50
CA VAL A 269 -20.37 10.61 3.01
C VAL A 269 -20.83 10.39 4.45
N LEU A 270 -20.61 11.37 5.34
CA LEU A 270 -21.04 11.25 6.73
C LEU A 270 -22.56 11.21 6.85
N ASN A 271 -23.27 11.98 6.02
CA ASN A 271 -24.73 11.93 5.98
C ASN A 271 -25.26 10.59 5.44
N GLU A 272 -24.60 9.96 4.48
CA GLU A 272 -24.96 8.60 4.03
C GLU A 272 -24.78 7.56 5.12
N ILE A 273 -23.72 7.66 5.93
CA ILE A 273 -23.54 6.81 7.11
C ILE A 273 -24.66 7.07 8.14
N ALA A 274 -24.92 8.33 8.45
CA ALA A 274 -25.96 8.73 9.41
C ALA A 274 -27.35 8.25 8.99
N LYS A 275 -27.66 8.21 7.68
CA LYS A 275 -28.95 7.72 7.18
C LYS A 275 -29.19 6.24 7.43
N ARG A 276 -28.12 5.43 7.51
CA ARG A 276 -28.19 3.97 7.70
C ARG A 276 -28.35 3.57 9.17
N VAL A 277 -28.04 4.48 10.08
CA VAL A 277 -28.17 4.27 11.53
C VAL A 277 -29.37 5.03 12.04
N ARG A 278 -30.34 4.32 12.60
CA ARG A 278 -31.63 4.88 13.01
C ARG A 278 -31.48 6.06 13.97
N GLU A 279 -30.53 5.97 14.89
CA GLU A 279 -30.25 6.95 15.94
C GLU A 279 -29.56 8.21 15.42
N TRP A 280 -28.91 8.15 14.26
CA TRP A 280 -28.15 9.26 13.67
C TRP A 280 -28.91 9.99 12.56
N HIS A 281 -29.99 9.38 12.05
CA HIS A 281 -30.76 9.96 10.95
C HIS A 281 -31.33 11.33 11.31
N GLY A 282 -30.80 12.39 10.67
CA GLY A 282 -31.21 13.77 10.92
C GLY A 282 -30.66 14.40 12.22
N ALA A 283 -29.76 13.70 12.92
CA ALA A 283 -29.17 14.14 14.18
C ALA A 283 -27.65 14.36 14.03
N TRP A 284 -27.26 15.41 13.30
CA TRP A 284 -25.85 15.74 13.04
C TRP A 284 -25.04 15.93 14.33
N ASP A 285 -25.62 16.57 15.35
CA ASP A 285 -24.95 16.79 16.63
C ASP A 285 -24.47 15.48 17.27
N LEU A 286 -25.28 14.41 17.20
CA LEU A 286 -24.90 13.09 17.74
C LEU A 286 -23.78 12.43 16.93
N VAL A 287 -23.78 12.60 15.61
CA VAL A 287 -22.72 12.11 14.73
C VAL A 287 -21.41 12.83 15.06
N TRP A 288 -21.46 14.16 15.16
CA TRP A 288 -20.31 14.99 15.47
C TRP A 288 -19.77 14.72 16.88
N GLU A 289 -20.63 14.57 17.88
CA GLU A 289 -20.25 14.16 19.23
C GLU A 289 -19.54 12.80 19.23
N ASN A 290 -20.02 11.82 18.43
CA ASN A 290 -19.36 10.52 18.31
C ASN A 290 -17.97 10.64 17.68
N ILE A 291 -17.81 11.45 16.63
CA ILE A 291 -16.52 11.73 15.99
C ILE A 291 -15.55 12.34 17.01
N LEU A 292 -16.00 13.37 17.75
CA LEU A 292 -15.18 14.02 18.79
C LEU A 292 -14.85 13.09 19.95
N LEU A 293 -15.77 12.19 20.33
CA LEU A 293 -15.51 11.16 21.35
C LEU A 293 -14.37 10.23 20.92
N ARG A 294 -14.41 9.72 19.69
CA ARG A 294 -13.34 8.87 19.15
C ARG A 294 -12.01 9.62 19.08
N ALA A 295 -12.03 10.89 18.63
CA ALA A 295 -10.85 11.75 18.63
C ALA A 295 -10.27 11.93 20.05
N LYS A 296 -11.13 12.18 21.04
CA LYS A 296 -10.74 12.32 22.44
C LYS A 296 -10.13 11.04 23.01
N ILE A 297 -10.67 9.87 22.68
CA ILE A 297 -10.10 8.58 23.06
C ILE A 297 -8.68 8.43 22.50
N LYS A 298 -8.48 8.70 21.20
CA LYS A 298 -7.15 8.64 20.59
C LYS A 298 -6.17 9.64 21.20
N GLN A 299 -6.60 10.88 21.44
CA GLN A 299 -5.78 11.89 22.11
C GLN A 299 -5.37 11.42 23.51
N THR A 300 -6.29 10.83 24.27
CA THR A 300 -6.02 10.31 25.61
C THR A 300 -4.95 9.22 25.58
N MET A 301 -5.00 8.30 24.61
CA MET A 301 -3.96 7.27 24.46
C MET A 301 -2.58 7.89 24.21
N VAL A 302 -2.50 8.91 23.35
CA VAL A 302 -1.25 9.66 23.08
C VAL A 302 -0.75 10.36 24.34
N ASP A 303 -1.63 11.03 25.09
CA ASP A 303 -1.26 11.74 26.31
C ASP A 303 -0.69 10.76 27.36
N TYR A 304 -1.32 9.59 27.56
CA TYR A 304 -0.81 8.56 28.47
C TYR A 304 0.51 7.94 28.01
N ALA A 305 0.66 7.69 26.70
CA ALA A 305 1.91 7.20 26.14
C ALA A 305 3.08 8.16 26.40
N GLN A 306 2.84 9.46 26.27
CA GLN A 306 3.82 10.51 26.55
C GLN A 306 4.09 10.66 28.06
N GLN A 307 3.04 10.71 28.89
CA GLN A 307 3.16 10.89 30.34
C GLN A 307 3.89 9.72 31.02
N LEU A 308 3.63 8.49 30.57
CA LEU A 308 4.27 7.28 31.12
C LEU A 308 5.57 6.93 30.39
N ASN A 309 5.90 7.63 29.30
CA ASN A 309 7.02 7.32 28.41
C ASN A 309 6.98 5.87 27.89
N ARG A 310 5.77 5.42 27.50
CA ARG A 310 5.43 4.06 27.05
C ARG A 310 4.83 4.11 25.64
N PRO A 311 5.65 4.17 24.58
CA PRO A 311 5.16 4.27 23.20
C PRO A 311 4.34 3.03 22.78
N GLU A 312 4.52 1.89 23.43
CA GLU A 312 3.78 0.65 23.16
C GLU A 312 2.26 0.80 23.31
N ILE A 313 1.79 1.79 24.07
CA ILE A 313 0.36 2.10 24.22
C ILE A 313 -0.29 2.50 22.88
N LEU A 314 0.53 2.96 21.93
CA LEU A 314 0.08 3.36 20.59
C LEU A 314 0.13 2.21 19.58
N GLU A 315 0.67 1.06 19.97
CA GLU A 315 0.79 -0.11 19.11
C GLU A 315 -0.53 -0.90 19.05
N ALA A 316 -0.62 -1.77 18.05
CA ALA A 316 -1.86 -2.50 17.75
C ALA A 316 -2.40 -3.33 18.92
N GLU A 317 -1.52 -3.90 19.75
CA GLU A 317 -1.88 -4.67 20.96
C GLU A 317 -2.73 -3.87 21.96
N TRP A 318 -2.58 -2.54 21.99
CA TRP A 318 -3.38 -1.66 22.84
C TRP A 318 -4.53 -1.01 22.08
N VAL A 319 -4.30 -0.64 20.82
CA VAL A 319 -5.29 0.05 19.98
C VAL A 319 -6.49 -0.84 19.67
N VAL A 320 -6.29 -2.13 19.44
CA VAL A 320 -7.38 -3.07 19.09
C VAL A 320 -8.32 -3.28 20.28
N PRO A 321 -7.85 -3.72 21.47
CA PRO A 321 -8.74 -3.87 22.63
C PRO A 321 -9.39 -2.54 23.05
N ALA A 322 -8.66 -1.42 22.93
CA ALA A 322 -9.23 -0.11 23.21
C ALA A 322 -10.43 0.23 22.32
N ASN A 323 -10.37 -0.15 21.04
CA ASN A 323 -11.48 0.04 20.10
C ASN A 323 -12.64 -0.91 20.37
N GLU A 324 -12.36 -2.19 20.66
CA GLU A 324 -13.39 -3.17 21.04
C GLU A 324 -14.15 -2.73 22.29
N MET A 325 -13.42 -2.27 23.31
CA MET A 325 -14.02 -1.78 24.55
C MET A 325 -14.85 -0.52 24.34
N PHE A 326 -14.45 0.35 23.41
CA PHE A 326 -15.30 1.48 23.02
C PHE A 326 -16.65 1.01 22.47
N HIS A 327 -16.67 0.00 21.59
CA HIS A 327 -17.91 -0.54 21.04
C HIS A 327 -18.77 -1.25 22.10
N SER A 328 -18.16 -2.11 22.91
CA SER A 328 -18.85 -2.83 23.99
C SER A 328 -19.49 -1.86 24.99
N ILE A 329 -18.73 -0.87 25.47
CA ILE A 329 -19.24 0.15 26.42
C ILE A 329 -20.33 1.01 25.76
N SER A 330 -20.19 1.36 24.48
CA SER A 330 -21.21 2.12 23.76
C SER A 330 -22.53 1.36 23.69
N GLU A 331 -22.49 0.04 23.49
CA GLU A 331 -23.67 -0.82 23.49
C GLU A 331 -24.29 -0.93 24.90
N GLU A 332 -23.48 -1.11 25.94
CA GLU A 332 -23.95 -1.12 27.33
C GLU A 332 -24.68 0.18 27.69
N VAL A 333 -24.08 1.33 27.37
CA VAL A 333 -24.67 2.65 27.61
C VAL A 333 -25.97 2.83 26.84
N LEU A 334 -26.00 2.39 25.56
CA LEU A 334 -27.20 2.45 24.74
C LEU A 334 -28.35 1.63 25.36
N ARG A 335 -28.06 0.44 25.88
CA ARG A 335 -29.07 -0.43 26.54
C ARG A 335 -29.58 0.16 27.85
N GLU A 336 -28.72 0.83 28.63
CA GLU A 336 -29.08 1.40 29.93
C GLU A 336 -29.87 2.72 29.83
N VAL A 337 -29.41 3.63 28.96
CA VAL A 337 -29.93 5.01 28.88
C VAL A 337 -30.89 5.19 27.70
N GLY A 338 -30.83 4.31 26.70
CA GLY A 338 -31.61 4.42 25.46
C GLY A 338 -30.95 5.29 24.39
N SER A 339 -29.76 5.85 24.67
CA SER A 339 -28.94 6.63 23.74
C SER A 339 -27.46 6.49 24.06
N VAL A 340 -26.59 6.66 23.07
CA VAL A 340 -25.13 6.66 23.27
C VAL A 340 -24.69 8.01 23.85
N ASP A 341 -24.66 8.14 25.18
CA ASP A 341 -24.12 9.34 25.84
C ASP A 341 -22.57 9.33 25.78
N SER A 342 -22.03 10.25 24.98
CA SER A 342 -20.59 10.36 24.73
C SER A 342 -19.76 10.59 26.00
N LYS A 343 -20.28 11.29 27.01
CA LYS A 343 -19.56 11.55 28.26
C LYS A 343 -19.47 10.28 29.09
N LEU A 344 -20.59 9.58 29.24
CA LEU A 344 -20.65 8.34 30.01
C LEU A 344 -19.79 7.24 29.38
N VAL A 345 -19.83 7.10 28.05
CA VAL A 345 -18.96 6.18 27.31
C VAL A 345 -17.49 6.50 27.57
N TYR A 346 -17.09 7.78 27.47
CA TYR A 346 -15.72 8.19 27.73
C TYR A 346 -15.27 7.89 29.17
N GLU A 347 -16.11 8.18 30.16
CA GLU A 347 -15.77 7.95 31.57
C GLU A 347 -15.57 6.47 31.89
N ARG A 348 -16.46 5.61 31.39
CA ARG A 348 -16.34 4.15 31.54
C ARG A 348 -15.11 3.62 30.80
N TRP A 349 -14.89 4.07 29.57
CA TRP A 349 -13.73 3.69 28.78
C TRP A 349 -12.43 4.13 29.45
N LEU A 350 -12.36 5.36 29.96
CA LEU A 350 -11.19 5.89 30.65
C LEU A 350 -10.89 5.11 31.94
N LYS A 351 -11.92 4.70 32.68
CA LYS A 351 -11.76 3.86 33.87
C LYS A 351 -11.12 2.52 33.49
N TRP A 352 -11.69 1.83 32.51
CA TRP A 352 -11.13 0.58 31.99
C TRP A 352 -9.69 0.76 31.51
N PHE A 353 -9.42 1.80 30.72
CA PHE A 353 -8.10 2.05 30.14
C PHE A 353 -7.04 2.30 31.23
N LYS A 354 -7.38 3.08 32.26
CA LYS A 354 -6.50 3.29 33.42
C LYS A 354 -6.23 2.01 34.21
N ASP A 355 -7.25 1.16 34.37
CA ASP A 355 -7.09 -0.11 35.07
C ASP A 355 -6.23 -1.08 34.24
N ALA A 356 -6.33 -1.07 32.91
CA ALA A 356 -5.48 -1.85 32.01
C ALA A 356 -4.02 -1.39 32.02
N LEU A 357 -3.75 -0.08 32.22
CA LEU A 357 -2.41 0.49 32.26
C LEU A 357 -1.63 0.21 33.57
N ARG A 358 -2.32 -0.21 34.64
CA ARG A 358 -1.72 -0.58 35.93
C ARG A 358 -1.08 -1.95 35.85
#